data_AF-A0A6N6Q6E3-F1
#
_entry.id   AF-A0A6N6Q6E3-F1
#
_cell.length_a   1.000
_cell.length_b   1.000
_cell.length_c   1.000
_cell.angle_alpha   90.00
_cell.angle_beta   90.00
_cell.angle_gamma   90.00
#
_symmetry.space_group_name_H-M   'P 1'
#
loop_
_entity.id
_entity.type
_entity.pdbx_description
1 polymer ?
#
loop_
_entity_poly.entity_id
_entity_poly.type
_entity_poly.pdbx_seq_one_letter_code
_entity_poly.pdbx_strand_id
1 'polypeptide(L)'
;MNTTETMKPAVFGPLGPGTPYPTDLSPWTPDAELERLKHRLLRHELAQSTPNIWVALRRAANEAAALAWLEQHPLLVFPTLFAELTLAARRRAYKQEFVRARSAEFLLEAA
;
A
#
# COMPACT_ATOMS: atom_id res chain seq x y z
N MET A 1 -0.56 -3.05 33.60
CA MET A 1 0.67 -2.30 33.26
C MET A 1 0.45 -1.67 31.90
N ASN A 2 -0.04 -0.43 31.89
CA ASN A 2 -0.49 0.33 30.74
C ASN A 2 0.32 1.62 30.67
N THR A 3 1.34 1.65 29.80
CA THR A 3 2.13 2.85 29.53
C THR A 3 1.35 3.71 28.54
N THR A 4 0.65 4.73 29.05
CA THR A 4 0.02 5.76 28.22
C THR A 4 1.08 6.71 27.71
N GLU A 5 1.60 6.48 26.51
CA GLU A 5 2.40 7.47 25.78
C GLU A 5 1.54 8.71 25.56
N THR A 6 1.91 9.77 26.26
CA THR A 6 1.24 11.06 26.22
C THR A 6 1.59 11.73 24.89
N MET A 7 0.68 11.69 23.92
CA MET A 7 0.79 12.44 22.68
C MET A 7 0.70 13.95 23.00
N LYS A 8 1.82 14.67 22.88
CA LYS A 8 1.87 16.12 23.07
C LYS A 8 1.14 16.82 21.91
N PRO A 9 0.33 17.86 22.16
CA PRO A 9 -0.37 18.56 21.10
C PRO A 9 0.62 19.36 20.24
N ALA A 10 0.42 19.31 18.93
CA ALA A 10 1.14 20.17 17.99
C ALA A 10 0.72 21.63 18.22
N VAL A 11 1.63 22.42 18.79
CA VAL A 11 1.42 23.86 18.96
C VAL A 11 1.68 24.53 17.62
N PHE A 12 0.62 24.94 16.93
CA PHE A 12 0.71 25.86 15.80
C PHE A 12 0.97 27.28 16.34
N GLY A 13 2.24 27.69 16.35
CA GLY A 13 2.66 29.08 16.61
C GLY A 13 2.61 29.95 15.35
N PRO A 14 2.64 31.29 15.48
CA PRO A 14 2.58 32.20 14.34
C PRO A 14 3.84 32.09 13.47
N LEU A 15 3.63 32.10 12.15
CA LEU A 15 4.66 31.97 11.12
C LEU A 15 5.54 33.24 11.08
N GLY A 16 6.62 33.25 11.85
CA GLY A 16 7.68 34.26 11.75
C GLY A 16 8.78 33.83 10.76
N PRO A 17 9.49 34.77 10.10
CA PRO A 17 10.62 34.45 9.26
C PRO A 17 11.76 33.91 10.15
N GLY A 18 12.07 32.62 10.02
CA GLY A 18 13.15 31.97 10.77
C GLY A 18 12.73 30.86 11.73
N THR A 19 11.46 30.43 11.76
CA THR A 19 11.11 29.18 12.45
C THR A 19 11.68 28.00 11.65
N PRO A 20 12.55 27.15 12.22
CA PRO A 20 12.95 25.92 11.56
C PRO A 20 11.69 25.08 11.36
N TYR A 21 11.34 24.82 10.10
CA TYR A 21 10.34 23.83 9.73
C TYR A 21 10.65 22.54 10.51
N PRO A 22 9.68 21.82 11.09
CA PRO A 22 9.94 20.55 11.73
C PRO A 22 10.62 19.62 10.71
N THR A 23 11.92 19.50 10.87
CA THR A 23 12.84 18.93 9.90
C THR A 23 12.96 17.44 10.15
N ASP A 24 11.88 16.72 9.84
CA ASP A 24 12.07 15.40 9.26
C ASP A 24 12.60 15.62 7.83
N LEU A 25 13.91 15.89 7.71
CA LEU A 25 14.62 16.22 6.47
C LEU A 25 14.82 14.99 5.58
N SER A 26 13.78 14.20 5.36
CA SER A 26 13.81 13.37 4.15
C SER A 26 13.48 14.30 2.98
N PRO A 27 14.40 14.47 2.00
CA PRO A 27 14.22 15.39 0.90
C PRO A 27 12.89 15.11 0.22
N TRP A 28 12.09 16.15 0.00
CA TRP A 28 10.94 16.02 -0.87
C TRP A 28 11.46 15.77 -2.28
N THR A 29 11.39 14.53 -2.72
CA THR A 29 11.56 14.13 -4.11
C THR A 29 10.30 13.40 -4.56
N PRO A 30 9.91 13.51 -5.84
CA PRO A 30 8.80 12.72 -6.37
C PRO A 30 8.94 11.23 -6.04
N ASP A 31 10.17 10.72 -6.02
CA ASP A 31 10.45 9.32 -5.72
C ASP A 31 10.19 8.94 -4.28
N ALA A 32 10.73 9.72 -3.34
CA ALA A 32 10.53 9.48 -1.93
C ALA A 32 9.04 9.59 -1.58
N GLU A 33 8.34 10.56 -2.17
CA GLU A 33 6.93 10.81 -1.89
C GLU A 33 6.02 9.72 -2.47
N LEU A 34 6.32 9.22 -3.68
CA LEU A 34 5.58 8.10 -4.26
C LEU A 34 5.79 6.82 -3.46
N GLU A 35 7.03 6.54 -3.04
CA GLU A 35 7.33 5.39 -2.18
C GLU A 35 6.62 5.50 -0.82
N ARG A 36 6.59 6.68 -0.19
CA ARG A 36 5.82 6.90 1.05
C ARG A 36 4.33 6.66 0.85
N LEU A 37 3.76 7.18 -0.24
CA LEU A 37 2.37 6.98 -0.60
C LEU A 37 2.05 5.50 -0.80
N LYS A 38 2.90 4.79 -1.54
CA LYS A 38 2.80 3.33 -1.74
C LYS A 38 2.80 2.58 -0.41
N HIS A 39 3.76 2.86 0.47
CA HIS A 39 3.83 2.21 1.78
C HIS A 39 2.61 2.52 2.65
N ARG A 40 2.08 3.74 2.60
CA ARG A 40 0.87 4.13 3.35
C ARG A 40 -0.35 3.34 2.86
N LEU A 41 -0.62 3.34 1.56
CA LEU A 41 -1.78 2.64 0.99
C LEU A 41 -1.66 1.13 1.11
N LEU A 42 -0.47 0.57 0.87
CA LEU A 42 -0.24 -0.86 1.02
C LEU A 42 -0.43 -1.31 2.48
N ARG A 43 0.05 -0.56 3.48
CA ARG A 43 -0.20 -0.90 4.89
C ARG A 43 -1.69 -0.95 5.21
N HIS A 44 -2.45 0.03 4.71
CA HIS A 44 -3.89 0.07 4.88
C HIS A 44 -4.57 -1.16 4.25
N GLU A 45 -4.23 -1.50 3.01
CA GLU A 45 -4.78 -2.67 2.32
C GLU A 45 -4.42 -3.99 3.00
N LEU A 46 -3.17 -4.15 3.46
CA LEU A 46 -2.72 -5.36 4.14
C LEU A 46 -3.45 -5.56 5.48
N ALA A 47 -3.73 -4.47 6.22
CA ALA A 47 -4.49 -4.54 7.46
C ALA A 47 -5.94 -5.04 7.27
N GLN A 48 -6.51 -4.84 6.07
CA GLN A 48 -7.87 -5.26 5.73
C GLN A 48 -7.92 -6.61 4.99
N SER A 49 -6.79 -7.30 4.88
CA SER A 49 -6.63 -8.46 4.00
C SER A 49 -6.06 -9.67 4.70
N THR A 50 -6.40 -10.85 4.20
CA THR A 50 -5.87 -12.12 4.69
C THR A 50 -4.42 -12.37 4.21
N PRO A 51 -3.57 -13.05 5.00
CA PRO A 51 -2.16 -13.27 4.66
C PRO A 51 -1.88 -13.97 3.32
N ASN A 52 -2.79 -14.85 2.89
CA ASN A 52 -2.73 -15.57 1.62
C ASN A 52 -2.58 -14.64 0.39
N ILE A 53 -3.12 -13.41 0.44
CA ILE A 53 -3.08 -12.47 -0.69
C ILE A 53 -2.02 -11.38 -0.56
N TRP A 54 -1.28 -11.32 0.55
CA TRP A 54 -0.31 -10.24 0.81
C TRP A 54 0.77 -10.11 -0.25
N VAL A 55 1.27 -11.24 -0.77
CA VAL A 55 2.27 -11.25 -1.85
C VAL A 55 1.69 -10.63 -3.13
N ALA A 56 0.43 -10.97 -3.46
CA ALA A 56 -0.24 -10.43 -4.63
C ALA A 56 -0.51 -8.92 -4.48
N LEU A 57 -0.91 -8.46 -3.29
CA LEU A 57 -1.11 -7.03 -3.00
C LEU A 57 0.20 -6.23 -3.07
N ARG A 58 1.30 -6.77 -2.53
CA ARG A 58 2.64 -6.16 -2.65
C ARG A 58 3.08 -6.05 -4.11
N ARG A 59 2.83 -7.08 -4.91
CA ARG A 59 3.11 -7.06 -6.36
C ARG A 59 2.27 -6.00 -7.07
N ALA A 60 0.98 -5.94 -6.79
CA ALA A 60 0.09 -4.91 -7.35
C ALA A 60 0.54 -3.49 -6.98
N ALA A 61 1.03 -3.28 -5.74
CA ALA A 61 1.58 -2.00 -5.32
C ALA A 61 2.81 -1.58 -6.13
N ASN A 62 3.74 -2.51 -6.37
CA ASN A 62 4.93 -2.24 -7.17
C ASN A 62 4.60 -2.02 -8.65
N GLU A 63 3.65 -2.78 -9.19
CA GLU A 63 3.18 -2.63 -10.57
C GLU A 63 2.47 -1.28 -10.77
N ALA A 64 1.60 -0.87 -9.83
CA ALA A 64 0.97 0.45 -9.83
C ALA A 64 2.01 1.58 -9.79
N ALA A 65 3.05 1.44 -8.96
CA ALA A 65 4.13 2.43 -8.88
C ALA A 65 4.93 2.52 -10.19
N ALA A 66 5.27 1.37 -10.79
CA ALA A 66 5.98 1.32 -12.06
C ALA A 66 5.17 1.97 -13.19
N LEU A 67 3.85 1.77 -13.24
CA LEU A 67 2.97 2.41 -14.21
C LEU A 67 2.81 3.91 -13.93
N ALA A 68 2.58 4.30 -12.67
CA ALA A 68 2.44 5.70 -12.29
C ALA A 68 3.67 6.53 -12.66
N TRP A 69 4.86 5.95 -12.59
CA TRP A 69 6.12 6.60 -12.96
C TRP A 69 6.23 7.01 -14.43
N LEU A 70 5.44 6.38 -15.31
CA LEU A 70 5.41 6.71 -16.73
C LEU A 70 4.54 7.95 -17.01
N GLU A 71 3.76 8.40 -16.01
CA GLU A 71 2.82 9.50 -16.13
C GLU A 71 3.43 10.84 -15.70
N GLN A 72 2.87 11.95 -16.20
CA GLN A 72 3.31 13.30 -15.85
C GLN A 72 3.11 13.64 -14.36
N HIS A 73 2.13 12.99 -13.72
CA HIS A 73 1.78 13.23 -12.31
C HIS A 73 1.64 11.91 -11.53
N PRO A 74 2.74 11.19 -11.25
CA PRO A 74 2.71 9.87 -10.63
C PRO A 74 1.94 9.82 -9.30
N LEU A 75 2.09 10.85 -8.46
CA LEU A 75 1.41 10.95 -7.17
C LEU A 75 -0.13 11.05 -7.28
N LEU A 76 -0.64 11.60 -8.37
CA LEU A 76 -2.08 11.73 -8.61
C LEU A 76 -2.67 10.46 -9.21
N VAL A 77 -1.92 9.80 -10.09
CA VAL A 77 -2.41 8.62 -10.82
C VAL A 77 -2.26 7.34 -9.99
N PHE A 78 -1.21 7.26 -9.17
CA PHE A 78 -0.88 6.08 -8.38
C PHE A 78 -2.03 5.53 -7.53
N PRO A 79 -2.78 6.33 -6.73
CA PRO A 79 -3.86 5.81 -5.90
C PRO A 79 -4.93 5.06 -6.71
N THR A 80 -5.27 5.55 -7.89
CA THR A 80 -6.27 4.93 -8.78
C THR A 80 -5.73 3.63 -9.35
N LEU A 81 -4.51 3.62 -9.91
CA LEU A 81 -3.85 2.41 -10.40
C LEU A 81 -3.70 1.35 -9.31
N PHE A 82 -3.35 1.78 -8.10
CA PHE A 82 -3.23 0.90 -6.95
C PHE A 82 -4.57 0.24 -6.61
N ALA A 83 -5.67 1.00 -6.56
CA ALA A 83 -7.01 0.47 -6.31
C ALA A 83 -7.44 -0.54 -7.38
N GLU A 84 -7.20 -0.25 -8.65
CA GLU A 84 -7.54 -1.14 -9.76
C GLU A 84 -6.75 -2.45 -9.73
N LEU A 85 -5.42 -2.37 -9.54
CA LEU A 85 -4.55 -3.55 -9.53
C LEU A 85 -4.73 -4.40 -8.28
N THR A 86 -5.01 -3.80 -7.13
CA THR A 86 -5.35 -4.56 -5.92
C THR A 86 -6.68 -5.28 -6.06
N LEU A 87 -7.70 -4.65 -6.66
CA LEU A 87 -8.97 -5.30 -6.97
C LEU A 87 -8.77 -6.48 -7.94
N ALA A 88 -7.96 -6.30 -8.99
CA ALA A 88 -7.61 -7.37 -9.92
C ALA A 88 -6.87 -8.52 -9.23
N ALA A 89 -5.91 -8.21 -8.34
CA ALA A 89 -5.17 -9.19 -7.55
C ALA A 89 -6.11 -10.02 -6.65
N ARG A 90 -7.07 -9.39 -5.98
CA ARG A 90 -8.09 -10.08 -5.16
C ARG A 90 -8.93 -11.03 -6.00
N ARG A 91 -9.44 -10.57 -7.15
CA ARG A 91 -10.22 -11.41 -8.08
C ARG A 91 -9.42 -12.60 -8.58
N ARG A 92 -8.12 -12.41 -8.88
CA ARG A 92 -7.23 -13.49 -9.31
C ARG A 92 -6.98 -14.49 -8.19
N ALA A 93 -6.72 -14.04 -6.97
CA ALA A 93 -6.50 -14.90 -5.82
C ALA A 93 -7.73 -15.78 -5.55
N TYR A 94 -8.92 -15.19 -5.53
CA TYR A 94 -10.18 -15.93 -5.37
C TYR A 94 -10.35 -17.03 -6.43
N LYS A 95 -10.11 -16.70 -7.71
CA LYS A 95 -10.15 -17.70 -8.79
C LYS A 95 -9.12 -18.80 -8.61
N GLN A 96 -7.90 -18.47 -8.17
CA GLN A 96 -6.85 -19.45 -7.94
C GLN A 96 -7.18 -20.41 -6.80
N GLU A 97 -7.81 -19.92 -5.72
CA GLU A 97 -8.28 -20.76 -4.62
C GLU A 97 -9.37 -21.73 -5.09
N PHE A 98 -10.34 -21.24 -5.86
CA PHE A 98 -11.38 -22.08 -6.44
C PHE A 98 -10.80 -23.19 -7.33
N VAL A 99 -9.86 -22.84 -8.22
CA VAL A 99 -9.20 -23.81 -9.10
C VAL A 99 -8.42 -24.84 -8.28
N ARG A 100 -7.67 -24.41 -7.25
CA ARG A 100 -6.89 -25.33 -6.39
C ARG A 100 -7.79 -26.32 -5.65
N ALA A 101 -8.91 -25.84 -5.08
CA ALA A 101 -9.86 -26.70 -4.39
C ALA A 101 -10.42 -27.77 -5.35
N ARG A 102 -10.89 -27.35 -6.52
CA ARG A 102 -11.43 -28.26 -7.54
C ARG A 102 -10.39 -29.24 -8.07
N SER A 103 -9.14 -28.80 -8.27
CA SER A 103 -8.07 -29.69 -8.72
C SER A 103 -7.70 -30.72 -7.66
N ALA A 104 -7.77 -30.38 -6.37
CA ALA A 104 -7.51 -31.33 -5.28
C ALA A 104 -8.57 -32.43 -5.23
N GLU A 105 -9.85 -32.10 -5.42
CA GLU A 105 -10.94 -33.07 -5.51
C GLU A 105 -10.69 -34.11 -6.62
N PHE A 106 -10.35 -33.66 -7.83
CA PHE A 106 -10.07 -34.58 -8.95
C PHE A 106 -8.87 -35.49 -8.71
N LEU A 107 -7.82 -35.01 -8.02
CA LEU A 107 -6.66 -35.84 -7.70
C LEU A 107 -6.98 -36.90 -6.64
N LEU A 108 -7.92 -36.61 -5.73
CA LEU A 108 -8.38 -37.57 -4.72
C LEU A 108 -9.33 -38.63 -5.29
N GLU A 109 -10.18 -38.27 -6.25
CA GLU A 109 -11.07 -39.23 -6.94
C GLU A 109 -10.34 -40.16 -7.90
N ALA A 110 -9.16 -39.77 -8.38
CA ALA A 110 -8.35 -40.54 -9.33
C ALA A 110 -7.30 -41.47 -8.68
N ALA A 111 -7.20 -41.48 -7.35
CA ALA A 111 -6.26 -42.30 -6.56
C ALA A 111 -6.96 -43.49 -5.90
#